data_AF-A0A4R9LQJ8-F1
#
_entry.id   AF-A0A4R9LQJ8-F1
#
_cell.length_a   1.000
_cell.length_b   1.000
_cell.length_c   1.000
_cell.angle_alpha   90.00
_cell.angle_beta   90.00
_cell.angle_gamma   90.00
#
_symmetry.space_group_name_H-M   'P 1'
#
loop_
_entity.id
_entity.type
_entity.pdbx_description
1 polymer ?
#
loop_
_entity_poly.entity_id
_entity_poly.type
_entity_poly.pdbx_seq_one_letter_code
_entity_poly.pdbx_strand_id
1 'polypeptide(L)'
;MIIGKVKRILKYKYWGLFIFPFLLVFLAGREANTRFSRDLSQFFPKESLSKKERVLYFLTEEEKNSNLSLREKKEFTHAVVRSGQRLQLPDGTKLGGHIPDSDLFLYVWAKTRSDLRSDSKSGHGILGLPEFQVANLEKKAGAKIDRVFDVFNFNLQFKIALVLYKEYLSAGLSAKDAYLKLYGLGKASTEWERLEKIYADLHEKVIPENL
;
A
#
# COMPACT_ATOMS: atom_id res chain seq x y z
N MET A 1 60.70 -26.41 -25.39
CA MET A 1 59.24 -26.44 -25.63
C MET A 1 58.48 -26.04 -24.34
N ILE A 2 58.55 -24.78 -23.91
CA ILE A 2 57.89 -24.30 -22.66
C ILE A 2 57.00 -23.05 -22.90
N ILE A 3 57.06 -22.46 -24.09
CA ILE A 3 56.37 -21.19 -24.40
C ILE A 3 54.87 -21.39 -24.72
N GLY A 4 54.42 -22.63 -25.00
CA GLY A 4 53.03 -22.92 -25.40
C GLY A 4 52.02 -23.12 -24.26
N LYS A 5 52.47 -23.40 -23.02
CA LYS A 5 51.56 -23.69 -21.89
C LYS A 5 51.16 -22.46 -21.08
N VAL A 6 51.99 -21.42 -21.05
CA VAL A 6 51.71 -20.19 -20.26
C VAL A 6 50.58 -19.36 -20.90
N LYS A 7 50.48 -19.33 -22.24
CA LYS A 7 49.43 -18.59 -22.96
C LYS A 7 48.01 -19.12 -22.70
N ARG A 8 47.85 -20.41 -22.36
CA ARG A 8 46.52 -21.02 -22.13
C ARG A 8 45.98 -20.71 -20.74
N ILE A 9 46.84 -20.55 -19.74
CA ILE A 9 46.46 -20.25 -18.34
C ILE A 9 46.01 -18.78 -18.19
N LEU A 10 46.65 -17.84 -18.91
CA LEU A 10 46.22 -16.43 -18.89
C LEU A 10 44.83 -16.22 -19.51
N LYS A 11 44.41 -17.04 -20.48
CA LYS A 11 43.12 -16.88 -21.17
C LYS A 11 41.91 -17.12 -20.25
N TYR A 12 42.07 -17.93 -19.20
CA TYR A 12 41.03 -18.21 -18.20
C TYR A 12 41.12 -17.33 -16.94
N LYS A 13 42.27 -16.67 -16.71
CA LYS A 13 42.47 -15.78 -15.55
C LYS A 13 41.60 -14.51 -15.63
N TYR A 14 41.28 -14.05 -16.84
CA TYR A 14 40.45 -12.86 -17.06
C TYR A 14 38.96 -13.16 -17.20
N TRP A 15 38.56 -14.40 -17.47
CA TRP A 15 37.13 -14.77 -17.54
C TRP A 15 36.47 -14.71 -16.16
N GLY A 16 37.16 -15.16 -15.10
CA GLY A 16 36.68 -15.00 -13.73
C GLY A 16 36.50 -13.53 -13.32
N LEU A 17 37.32 -12.63 -13.88
CA LEU A 17 37.27 -11.19 -13.61
C LEU A 17 36.07 -10.49 -14.27
N PHE A 18 35.51 -11.05 -15.34
CA PHE A 18 34.27 -10.57 -15.98
C PHE A 18 33.02 -11.25 -15.41
N ILE A 19 33.13 -12.49 -14.97
CA ILE A 19 32.03 -13.24 -14.35
C ILE A 19 31.71 -12.69 -12.95
N PHE A 20 32.72 -12.24 -12.21
CA PHE A 20 32.55 -11.74 -10.84
C PHE A 20 31.70 -10.45 -10.74
N PRO A 21 31.89 -9.39 -11.55
CA PRO A 21 30.98 -8.25 -11.58
C PRO A 21 29.57 -8.62 -12.02
N PHE A 22 29.42 -9.54 -12.99
CA PHE A 22 28.10 -10.00 -13.44
C PHE A 22 27.38 -10.81 -12.36
N LEU A 23 28.09 -11.67 -11.63
CA LEU A 23 27.54 -12.36 -10.45
C LEU A 23 27.17 -11.39 -9.35
N LEU A 24 27.99 -10.35 -9.09
CA LEU A 24 27.66 -9.32 -8.11
C LEU A 24 26.43 -8.51 -8.54
N VAL A 25 26.28 -8.15 -9.81
CA VAL A 25 25.09 -7.46 -10.33
C VAL A 25 23.86 -8.37 -10.31
N PHE A 26 24.01 -9.66 -10.61
CA PHE A 26 22.92 -10.63 -10.56
C PHE A 26 22.50 -10.96 -9.12
N LEU A 27 23.46 -11.13 -8.21
CA LEU A 27 23.21 -11.33 -6.78
C LEU A 27 22.68 -10.08 -6.12
N ALA A 28 23.21 -8.88 -6.41
CA ALA A 28 22.66 -7.61 -5.91
C ALA A 28 21.28 -7.32 -6.51
N GLY A 29 21.02 -7.68 -7.76
CA GLY A 29 19.69 -7.59 -8.39
C GLY A 29 18.69 -8.57 -7.79
N ARG A 30 19.12 -9.77 -7.36
CA ARG A 30 18.28 -10.70 -6.59
C ARG A 30 18.12 -10.25 -5.13
N GLU A 31 19.17 -9.82 -4.46
CA GLU A 31 19.15 -9.38 -3.06
C GLU A 31 18.40 -8.06 -2.85
N ALA A 32 18.52 -7.08 -3.76
CA ALA A 32 17.74 -5.84 -3.69
C ALA A 32 16.22 -6.08 -3.88
N ASN A 33 15.84 -7.16 -4.55
CA ASN A 33 14.45 -7.56 -4.75
C ASN A 33 13.90 -8.48 -3.65
N THR A 34 14.75 -9.10 -2.83
CA THR A 34 14.31 -10.09 -1.82
C THR A 34 14.68 -9.76 -0.37
N ARG A 35 15.77 -9.02 -0.10
CA ARG A 35 16.25 -8.79 1.29
C ARG A 35 15.59 -7.65 2.03
N PHE A 36 15.17 -6.58 1.36
CA PHE A 36 14.65 -5.42 2.10
C PHE A 36 13.28 -5.67 2.77
N SER A 37 12.53 -6.70 2.34
CA SER A 37 11.22 -7.03 2.95
C SER A 37 11.21 -8.34 3.75
N ARG A 38 12.12 -9.28 3.46
CA ARG A 38 12.06 -10.65 4.01
C ARG A 38 13.01 -10.90 5.18
N ASP A 39 14.15 -10.21 5.26
CA ASP A 39 15.10 -10.39 6.39
C ASP A 39 14.73 -9.52 7.59
N LEU A 40 14.20 -8.30 7.39
CA LEU A 40 13.95 -7.39 8.51
C LEU A 40 12.78 -7.84 9.42
N SER A 41 11.84 -8.66 8.92
CA SER A 41 10.72 -9.16 9.73
C SER A 41 11.11 -10.23 10.75
N GLN A 42 12.29 -10.86 10.60
CA GLN A 42 12.83 -11.83 11.57
C GLN A 42 13.77 -11.20 12.61
N PHE A 43 14.34 -10.01 12.32
CA PHE A 43 15.34 -9.37 13.19
C PHE A 43 14.82 -8.17 13.97
N PHE A 44 13.66 -7.62 13.64
CA PHE A 44 13.02 -6.58 14.45
C PHE A 44 11.87 -7.17 15.26
N PRO A 45 11.79 -6.93 16.59
CA PRO A 45 10.55 -7.19 17.32
C PRO A 45 9.41 -6.49 16.56
N LYS A 46 8.25 -7.13 16.41
CA LYS A 46 7.07 -6.59 15.71
C LYS A 46 6.71 -5.15 16.14
N GLU A 47 7.19 -4.74 17.31
CA GLU A 47 7.11 -3.43 17.96
C GLU A 47 7.92 -2.30 17.30
N SER A 48 8.92 -2.56 16.43
CA SER A 48 9.79 -1.50 15.88
C SER A 48 9.66 -1.25 14.38
N LEU A 49 8.64 -1.80 13.70
CA LEU A 49 8.44 -1.53 12.28
C LEU A 49 8.00 -0.08 12.07
N SER A 50 8.76 0.64 11.23
CA SER A 50 8.34 1.94 10.75
C SER A 50 6.99 1.85 10.02
N LYS A 51 6.25 2.95 9.97
CA LYS A 51 4.95 3.03 9.28
C LYS A 51 4.96 2.40 7.87
N LYS A 52 6.05 2.62 7.13
CA LYS A 52 6.25 2.03 5.79
C LYS A 52 6.46 0.53 5.84
N GLU A 53 7.31 0.04 6.74
CA GLU A 53 7.60 -1.39 6.87
C GLU A 53 6.36 -2.17 7.31
N ARG A 54 5.52 -1.57 8.16
CA ARG A 54 4.23 -2.14 8.57
C ARG A 54 3.28 -2.35 7.38
N VAL A 55 3.09 -1.31 6.57
CA VAL A 55 2.25 -1.39 5.37
C VAL A 55 2.83 -2.35 4.33
N LEU A 56 4.15 -2.35 4.16
CA LEU A 56 4.82 -3.27 3.25
C LEU A 56 4.68 -4.72 3.73
N TYR A 57 4.81 -4.97 5.04
CA TYR A 57 4.57 -6.28 5.65
C TYR A 57 3.16 -6.78 5.35
N PHE A 58 2.12 -5.95 5.49
CA PHE A 58 0.76 -6.33 5.13
C PHE A 58 0.63 -6.72 3.65
N LEU A 59 1.30 -5.99 2.76
CA LEU A 59 1.28 -6.28 1.32
C LEU A 59 2.09 -7.51 0.91
N THR A 60 3.09 -7.92 1.70
CA THR A 60 3.99 -9.04 1.34
C THR A 60 3.64 -10.33 2.06
N GLU A 61 3.29 -10.27 3.33
CA GLU A 61 3.06 -11.46 4.16
C GLU A 61 1.58 -11.80 4.34
N GLU A 62 0.71 -10.81 4.53
CA GLU A 62 -0.73 -11.08 4.66
C GLU A 62 -1.41 -11.21 3.27
N GLU A 63 -0.86 -10.55 2.24
CA GLU A 63 -1.43 -10.50 0.90
C GLU A 63 -0.55 -11.18 -0.16
N LYS A 64 -0.22 -12.45 0.09
CA LYS A 64 0.62 -13.26 -0.81
C LYS A 64 0.04 -13.40 -2.22
N ASN A 65 -1.29 -13.26 -2.35
CA ASN A 65 -2.02 -13.38 -3.62
C ASN A 65 -2.37 -12.02 -4.25
N SER A 66 -1.88 -10.90 -3.71
CA SER A 66 -2.09 -9.59 -4.34
C SER A 66 -1.46 -9.56 -5.73
N ASN A 67 -2.24 -9.08 -6.72
CA ASN A 67 -1.79 -8.90 -8.10
C ASN A 67 -0.85 -7.70 -8.29
N LEU A 68 -0.54 -6.94 -7.24
CA LEU A 68 0.37 -5.80 -7.32
C LEU A 68 1.81 -6.27 -7.49
N SER A 69 2.51 -5.71 -8.47
CA SER A 69 3.95 -5.88 -8.61
C SER A 69 4.71 -5.31 -7.40
N LEU A 70 5.96 -5.72 -7.19
CA LEU A 70 6.80 -5.19 -6.11
C LEU A 70 6.93 -3.65 -6.17
N ARG A 71 6.98 -3.10 -7.39
CA ARG A 71 7.02 -1.66 -7.61
C ARG A 71 5.72 -0.99 -7.14
N GLU A 72 4.57 -1.52 -7.55
CA GLU A 72 3.26 -1.00 -7.15
C GLU A 72 3.05 -1.13 -5.64
N LYS A 73 3.50 -2.22 -5.01
CA LYS A 73 3.46 -2.38 -3.54
C LYS A 73 4.25 -1.27 -2.83
N LYS A 74 5.42 -0.89 -3.35
CA LYS A 74 6.21 0.25 -2.83
C LYS A 74 5.48 1.56 -3.05
N GLU A 75 5.00 1.83 -4.26
CA GLU A 75 4.27 3.07 -4.59
C GLU A 75 2.99 3.22 -3.74
N PHE A 76 2.25 2.14 -3.53
CA PHE A 76 1.09 2.08 -2.64
C PHE A 76 1.48 2.36 -1.19
N THR A 77 2.54 1.71 -0.69
CA THR A 77 3.05 1.93 0.67
C THR A 77 3.40 3.40 0.89
N HIS A 78 4.07 4.03 -0.07
CA HIS A 78 4.38 5.46 -0.01
C HIS A 78 3.11 6.32 -0.02
N ALA A 79 2.11 5.97 -0.83
CA ALA A 79 0.85 6.69 -0.90
C ALA A 79 0.05 6.60 0.40
N VAL A 80 -0.05 5.41 0.99
CA VAL A 80 -0.70 5.18 2.29
C VAL A 80 -0.03 6.01 3.37
N VAL A 81 1.28 5.85 3.60
CA VAL A 81 1.96 6.54 4.71
C VAL A 81 1.90 8.06 4.56
N ARG A 82 2.04 8.59 3.34
CA ARG A 82 1.92 10.03 3.10
C ARG A 82 0.51 10.55 3.33
N SER A 83 -0.49 9.74 3.01
CA SER A 83 -1.90 10.10 3.15
C SER A 83 -2.37 9.95 4.60
N GLY A 84 -1.88 8.95 5.34
CA GLY A 84 -2.19 8.72 6.74
C GLY A 84 -1.69 9.85 7.64
N GLN A 85 -0.54 10.46 7.33
CA GLN A 85 -0.08 11.69 7.98
C GLN A 85 -1.07 12.87 7.87
N ARG A 86 -1.91 12.85 6.83
CA ARG A 86 -2.91 13.91 6.58
C ARG A 86 -4.28 13.53 7.11
N LEU A 87 -4.53 12.26 7.42
CA LEU A 87 -5.80 11.83 7.94
C LEU A 87 -5.89 12.21 9.42
N GLN A 88 -6.92 12.97 9.75
CA GLN A 88 -7.32 13.28 11.12
C GLN A 88 -8.75 12.77 11.26
N LEU A 89 -8.92 11.76 12.11
CA LEU A 89 -10.24 11.24 12.45
C LEU A 89 -10.80 12.05 13.64
N PRO A 90 -12.13 12.17 13.78
CA PRO A 90 -12.73 12.83 14.94
C PRO A 90 -12.28 12.19 16.26
N ASP A 91 -12.15 13.01 17.30
CA ASP A 91 -11.76 12.55 18.63
C ASP A 91 -12.71 11.45 19.15
N GLY A 92 -12.14 10.41 19.75
CA GLY A 92 -12.90 9.27 20.27
C GLY A 92 -13.34 8.24 19.22
N THR A 93 -13.02 8.42 17.93
CA THR A 93 -13.23 7.39 16.91
C THR A 93 -12.49 6.11 17.31
N LYS A 94 -13.20 4.98 17.34
CA LYS A 94 -12.63 3.64 17.48
C LYS A 94 -12.88 2.85 16.21
N LEU A 95 -11.90 2.07 15.78
CA LEU A 95 -12.03 1.15 14.64
C LEU A 95 -11.87 -0.27 15.16
N GLY A 96 -12.95 -1.07 15.06
CA GLY A 96 -12.94 -2.44 15.59
C GLY A 96 -12.64 -2.53 17.09
N GLY A 97 -12.90 -1.46 17.86
CA GLY A 97 -12.59 -1.37 19.29
C GLY A 97 -11.26 -0.71 19.65
N HIS A 98 -10.35 -0.54 18.70
CA HIS A 98 -9.00 -0.01 18.93
C HIS A 98 -8.86 1.48 18.56
N ILE A 99 -7.78 2.11 19.05
CA ILE A 99 -7.38 3.46 18.65
C ILE A 99 -6.92 3.42 17.18
N PRO A 100 -7.45 4.28 16.29
CA PRO A 100 -7.11 4.24 14.87
C PRO A 100 -5.65 4.57 14.56
N ASP A 101 -4.89 3.59 14.08
CA ASP A 101 -3.71 3.79 13.24
C ASP A 101 -4.14 4.19 11.81
N SER A 102 -3.81 5.41 11.40
CA SER A 102 -4.19 5.98 10.10
C SER A 102 -3.65 5.19 8.90
N ASP A 103 -2.44 4.65 8.99
CA ASP A 103 -1.81 3.97 7.85
C ASP A 103 -2.45 2.59 7.67
N LEU A 104 -2.69 1.87 8.78
CA LEU A 104 -3.45 0.63 8.77
C LEU A 104 -4.87 0.86 8.26
N PHE A 105 -5.56 1.90 8.73
CA PHE A 105 -6.91 2.21 8.27
C PHE A 105 -6.97 2.43 6.75
N LEU A 106 -6.05 3.21 6.19
CA LEU A 106 -6.00 3.46 4.75
C LEU A 106 -5.67 2.21 3.94
N TYR A 107 -4.81 1.32 4.46
CA TYR A 107 -4.56 0.02 3.87
C TYR A 107 -5.84 -0.84 3.85
N VAL A 108 -6.53 -0.95 4.99
CA VAL A 108 -7.75 -1.76 5.14
C VAL A 108 -8.89 -1.19 4.31
N TRP A 109 -8.94 0.14 4.16
CA TRP A 109 -9.89 0.80 3.28
C TRP A 109 -9.73 0.30 1.84
N ALA A 110 -8.53 0.36 1.27
CA ALA A 110 -8.27 -0.13 -0.08
C ALA A 110 -8.57 -1.63 -0.23
N LYS A 111 -8.17 -2.43 0.77
CA LYS A 111 -8.47 -3.87 0.82
C LYS A 111 -9.98 -4.15 0.83
N THR A 112 -10.75 -3.39 1.60
CA THR A 112 -12.20 -3.57 1.69
C THR A 112 -12.89 -3.24 0.37
N ARG A 113 -12.44 -2.18 -0.32
CA ARG A 113 -13.09 -1.65 -1.52
C ARG A 113 -12.80 -2.43 -2.78
N SER A 114 -11.53 -2.77 -2.98
CA SER A 114 -11.07 -3.30 -4.26
C SER A 114 -10.27 -4.58 -4.11
N ASP A 115 -10.09 -5.08 -2.88
CA ASP A 115 -9.20 -6.21 -2.58
C ASP A 115 -7.77 -5.93 -3.08
N LEU A 116 -7.35 -4.66 -2.98
CA LEU A 116 -6.06 -4.15 -3.48
C LEU A 116 -5.87 -4.32 -4.99
N ARG A 117 -6.96 -4.50 -5.74
CA ARG A 117 -6.96 -4.54 -7.20
C ARG A 117 -7.34 -3.18 -7.76
N SER A 118 -6.55 -2.67 -8.70
CA SER A 118 -6.84 -1.39 -9.34
C SER A 118 -7.89 -1.49 -10.46
N ASP A 119 -8.14 -2.70 -10.96
CA ASP A 119 -9.12 -3.04 -12.01
C ASP A 119 -10.50 -3.47 -11.47
N SER A 120 -10.77 -3.23 -10.18
CA SER A 120 -11.96 -3.77 -9.53
C SER A 120 -13.25 -3.20 -10.14
N LYS A 121 -14.29 -4.04 -10.27
CA LYS A 121 -15.60 -3.64 -10.82
C LYS A 121 -16.37 -2.66 -9.93
N SER A 122 -15.95 -2.44 -8.68
CA SER A 122 -16.71 -1.66 -7.69
C SER A 122 -16.52 -0.15 -7.82
N GLY A 123 -15.64 0.32 -8.72
CA GLY A 123 -15.44 1.73 -9.01
C GLY A 123 -14.06 2.00 -9.61
N HIS A 124 -13.63 3.26 -9.53
CA HIS A 124 -12.38 3.74 -10.09
C HIS A 124 -11.20 3.53 -9.14
N GLY A 125 -10.19 2.79 -9.59
CA GLY A 125 -8.92 2.60 -8.89
C GLY A 125 -8.99 1.65 -7.68
N ILE A 126 -7.95 1.69 -6.85
CA ILE A 126 -7.77 0.82 -5.67
C ILE A 126 -8.67 1.19 -4.49
N LEU A 127 -9.26 2.39 -4.50
CA LEU A 127 -10.28 2.78 -3.53
C LEU A 127 -11.71 2.57 -4.05
N GLY A 128 -11.86 2.10 -5.29
CA GLY A 128 -13.16 1.86 -5.92
C GLY A 128 -14.09 3.07 -5.81
N LEU A 129 -13.59 4.27 -6.13
CA LEU A 129 -14.39 5.50 -6.03
C LEU A 129 -15.53 5.46 -7.07
N PRO A 130 -16.78 5.74 -6.68
CA PRO A 130 -17.90 5.66 -7.60
C PRO A 130 -17.90 6.86 -8.55
N GLU A 131 -18.36 6.66 -9.79
CA GLU A 131 -18.34 7.68 -10.85
C GLU A 131 -19.01 8.99 -10.42
N PHE A 132 -20.09 8.93 -9.64
CA PHE A 132 -20.78 10.13 -9.18
C PHE A 132 -19.89 11.03 -8.30
N GLN A 133 -18.98 10.45 -7.50
CA GLN A 133 -18.04 11.24 -6.71
C GLN A 133 -16.95 11.85 -7.59
N VAL A 134 -16.45 11.08 -8.56
CA VAL A 134 -15.43 11.58 -9.47
C VAL A 134 -16.00 12.70 -10.34
N ALA A 135 -17.21 12.55 -10.87
CA ALA A 135 -17.91 13.60 -11.60
C ALA A 135 -18.18 14.85 -10.74
N ASN A 136 -18.54 14.68 -9.46
CA ASN A 136 -18.71 15.79 -8.52
C ASN A 136 -17.39 16.55 -8.30
N LEU A 137 -16.28 15.83 -8.17
CA LEU A 137 -14.95 16.44 -8.05
C LEU A 137 -14.55 17.20 -9.30
N GLU A 138 -14.75 16.63 -10.48
CA GLU A 138 -14.44 17.31 -11.74
C GLU A 138 -15.24 18.62 -11.88
N LYS A 139 -16.52 18.59 -11.49
CA LYS A 139 -17.36 19.78 -11.45
C LYS A 139 -16.83 20.83 -10.46
N LYS A 140 -16.40 20.42 -9.26
CA LYS A 140 -15.84 21.33 -8.25
C LYS A 140 -14.47 21.89 -8.65
N ALA A 141 -13.62 21.08 -9.25
CA ALA A 141 -12.26 21.43 -9.64
C ALA A 141 -12.18 22.20 -10.97
N GLY A 142 -13.25 22.16 -11.78
CA GLY A 142 -13.25 22.74 -13.12
C GLY A 142 -12.29 22.04 -14.09
N ALA A 143 -11.90 20.80 -13.78
CA ALA A 143 -10.93 20.02 -14.54
C ALA A 143 -11.42 18.57 -14.70
N LYS A 144 -11.15 17.96 -15.85
CA LYS A 144 -11.42 16.54 -16.09
C LYS A 144 -10.28 15.69 -15.53
N ILE A 145 -10.62 14.59 -14.88
CA ILE A 145 -9.69 13.58 -14.37
C ILE A 145 -9.57 12.49 -15.43
N ASP A 146 -8.36 12.14 -15.83
CA ASP A 146 -8.13 11.05 -16.77
C ASP A 146 -8.44 9.70 -16.11
N ARG A 147 -9.54 9.06 -16.54
CA ARG A 147 -9.98 7.75 -16.02
C ARG A 147 -9.00 6.61 -16.34
N VAL A 148 -8.12 6.78 -17.32
CA VAL A 148 -7.14 5.77 -17.74
C VAL A 148 -5.82 5.92 -17.00
N PHE A 149 -5.44 7.15 -16.62
CA PHE A 149 -4.12 7.41 -16.05
C PHE A 149 -4.19 7.90 -14.59
N ASP A 150 -4.96 8.95 -14.33
CA ASP A 150 -5.04 9.59 -13.02
C ASP A 150 -5.71 8.69 -11.98
N VAL A 151 -6.72 7.93 -12.43
CA VAL A 151 -7.45 6.98 -11.61
C VAL A 151 -6.59 5.81 -11.14
N PHE A 152 -5.46 5.49 -11.79
CA PHE A 152 -4.59 4.38 -11.38
C PHE A 152 -3.42 4.83 -10.49
N ASN A 153 -3.24 6.14 -10.30
CA ASN A 153 -2.20 6.67 -9.42
C ASN A 153 -2.65 6.62 -7.95
N PHE A 154 -2.04 5.74 -7.14
CA PHE A 154 -2.40 5.58 -5.72
C PHE A 154 -2.33 6.89 -4.91
N ASN A 155 -1.30 7.71 -5.13
CA ASN A 155 -1.15 8.98 -4.42
C ASN A 155 -2.30 9.94 -4.74
N LEU A 156 -2.73 9.98 -6.00
CA LEU A 156 -3.83 10.86 -6.40
C LEU A 156 -5.16 10.34 -5.85
N GLN A 157 -5.42 9.03 -5.97
CA GLN A 157 -6.63 8.41 -5.43
C GLN A 157 -6.80 8.65 -3.92
N PHE A 158 -5.77 8.38 -3.12
CA PHE A 158 -5.86 8.60 -1.67
C PHE A 158 -6.06 10.08 -1.33
N LYS A 159 -5.39 11.01 -2.03
CA LYS A 159 -5.62 12.45 -1.82
C LYS A 159 -7.07 12.82 -2.10
N ILE A 160 -7.60 12.37 -3.23
CA ILE A 160 -8.96 12.65 -3.65
C ILE A 160 -9.97 12.11 -2.62
N ALA A 161 -9.85 10.83 -2.27
CA ALA A 161 -10.73 10.19 -1.29
C ALA A 161 -10.66 10.90 0.06
N LEU A 162 -9.47 11.26 0.52
CA LEU A 162 -9.29 11.99 1.78
C LEU A 162 -9.88 13.39 1.76
N VAL A 163 -9.79 14.12 0.65
CA VAL A 163 -10.41 15.45 0.53
C VAL A 163 -11.93 15.34 0.68
N LEU A 164 -12.55 14.42 -0.07
CA LEU A 164 -13.99 14.19 0.03
C LEU A 164 -14.42 13.68 1.40
N TYR A 165 -13.66 12.74 1.96
CA TYR A 165 -13.93 12.19 3.27
C TYR A 165 -13.86 13.26 4.36
N LYS A 166 -12.83 14.12 4.32
CA LYS A 166 -12.70 15.26 5.24
C LYS A 166 -13.82 16.27 5.09
N GLU A 167 -14.29 16.52 3.87
CA GLU A 167 -15.45 17.39 3.64
C GLU A 167 -16.66 16.86 4.43
N TYR A 168 -16.93 15.55 4.37
CA TYR A 168 -18.01 14.94 5.13
C TYR A 168 -17.78 14.96 6.64
N LEU A 169 -16.57 14.66 7.11
CA LEU A 169 -16.24 14.79 8.53
C LEU A 169 -16.44 16.22 9.04
N SER A 170 -16.02 17.22 8.26
CA SER A 170 -16.17 18.64 8.61
C SER A 170 -17.63 19.11 8.63
N ALA A 171 -18.51 18.41 7.90
CA ALA A 171 -19.96 18.60 7.96
C ALA A 171 -20.61 17.93 9.18
N GLY A 172 -19.82 17.40 10.12
CA GLY A 172 -20.29 16.81 11.38
C GLY A 172 -20.67 15.33 11.29
N LEU A 173 -20.33 14.64 10.19
CA LEU A 173 -20.61 13.22 10.06
C LEU A 173 -19.61 12.38 10.86
N SER A 174 -20.07 11.25 11.40
CA SER A 174 -19.19 10.25 12.00
C SER A 174 -18.27 9.62 10.94
N ALA A 175 -17.19 8.97 11.37
CA ALA A 175 -16.27 8.28 10.47
C ALA A 175 -16.97 7.26 9.56
N LYS A 176 -17.93 6.50 10.12
CA LYS A 176 -18.79 5.56 9.41
C LYS A 176 -19.70 6.25 8.41
N ASP A 177 -20.44 7.27 8.85
CA ASP A 177 -21.41 7.95 7.99
C ASP A 177 -20.71 8.68 6.83
N ALA A 178 -19.55 9.30 7.09
CA ALA A 178 -18.72 9.91 6.07
C ALA A 178 -18.22 8.90 5.03
N TYR A 179 -17.84 7.69 5.49
CA TYR A 179 -17.40 6.60 4.61
C TYR A 179 -18.56 6.10 3.74
N LEU A 180 -19.70 5.79 4.35
CA LEU A 180 -20.88 5.31 3.64
C LEU A 180 -21.36 6.36 2.62
N LYS A 181 -21.37 7.64 3.00
CA LYS A 181 -21.75 8.74 2.11
C LYS A 181 -20.77 8.92 0.95
N LEU A 182 -19.47 8.75 1.18
CA LEU A 182 -18.47 8.79 0.11
C LEU A 182 -18.81 7.75 -0.97
N TYR A 183 -19.21 6.56 -0.58
CA TYR A 183 -19.49 5.48 -1.52
C TYR A 183 -20.95 5.40 -1.99
N GLY A 184 -21.83 6.28 -1.49
CA GLY A 184 -23.26 6.25 -1.83
C GLY A 184 -23.96 5.02 -1.26
N LEU A 185 -23.43 4.47 -0.17
CA LEU A 185 -23.94 3.28 0.50
C LEU A 185 -25.01 3.68 1.51
N GLY A 186 -26.08 2.89 1.60
CA GLY A 186 -27.11 3.07 2.61
C GLY A 186 -26.60 2.69 4.02
N LYS A 187 -27.34 3.14 5.05
CA LYS A 187 -27.04 2.81 6.46
C LYS A 187 -27.07 1.32 6.79
N ALA A 188 -27.76 0.51 5.98
CA ALA A 188 -27.83 -0.94 6.11
C ALA A 188 -26.65 -1.68 5.46
N SER A 189 -25.72 -0.97 4.80
CA SER A 189 -24.53 -1.59 4.23
C SER A 189 -23.64 -2.14 5.33
N THR A 190 -23.19 -3.38 5.16
CA THR A 190 -22.26 -4.07 6.08
C THR A 190 -20.78 -3.79 5.76
N GLU A 191 -20.52 -2.85 4.85
CA GLU A 191 -19.18 -2.60 4.34
C GLU A 191 -18.26 -1.99 5.40
N TRP A 192 -18.80 -1.12 6.25
CA TRP A 192 -18.04 -0.54 7.36
C TRP A 192 -17.70 -1.59 8.40
N GLU A 193 -18.64 -2.47 8.75
CA GLU A 193 -18.43 -3.58 9.69
C GLU A 193 -17.38 -4.56 9.15
N ARG A 194 -17.38 -4.81 7.84
CA ARG A 194 -16.32 -5.59 7.17
C ARG A 194 -14.97 -4.90 7.30
N LEU A 195 -14.91 -3.59 7.09
CA LEU A 195 -13.70 -2.79 7.25
C LEU A 195 -13.18 -2.90 8.69
N GLU A 196 -14.04 -2.69 9.69
CA GLU A 196 -13.68 -2.76 11.10
C GLU A 196 -13.19 -4.16 11.50
N LYS A 197 -13.81 -5.22 10.98
CA LYS A 197 -13.36 -6.59 11.24
C LYS A 197 -11.96 -6.83 10.69
N ILE A 198 -11.71 -6.48 9.42
CA ILE A 198 -10.37 -6.63 8.81
C ILE A 198 -9.35 -5.77 9.56
N TYR A 199 -9.77 -4.60 10.03
CA TYR A 199 -8.93 -3.70 10.81
C TYR A 199 -8.53 -4.34 12.15
N ALA A 200 -9.48 -4.83 12.95
CA ALA A 200 -9.21 -5.48 14.22
C ALA A 200 -8.29 -6.70 14.04
N ASP A 201 -8.59 -7.58 13.09
CA ASP A 201 -7.80 -8.78 12.80
C ASP A 201 -6.33 -8.44 12.47
N LEU A 202 -6.07 -7.33 11.77
CA LEU A 202 -4.71 -6.89 11.42
C LEU A 202 -4.05 -6.08 12.53
N HIS A 203 -4.83 -5.31 13.28
CA HIS A 203 -4.37 -4.53 14.42
C HIS A 203 -3.79 -5.47 15.48
N GLU A 204 -4.54 -6.50 15.90
CA GLU A 204 -4.09 -7.49 16.89
C GLU A 204 -2.80 -8.22 16.47
N LYS A 205 -2.59 -8.45 15.17
CA LYS A 205 -1.41 -9.14 14.65
C LYS A 205 -0.12 -8.32 14.72
N VAL A 206 -0.23 -6.98 14.67
CA VAL A 206 0.88 -6.08 14.33
C VAL A 206 1.06 -4.93 15.32
N ILE A 207 0.03 -4.58 16.08
CA ILE A 207 0.10 -3.61 17.17
C ILE A 207 -0.22 -4.40 18.44
N PRO A 208 0.80 -4.88 19.18
CA PRO A 208 0.55 -5.56 20.44
C PRO A 208 -0.18 -4.58 21.38
N GLU A 209 -1.37 -4.97 21.82
CA GLU A 209 -2.04 -4.34 22.95
C GLU A 209 -1.26 -4.73 24.20
N ASN A 210 -0.16 -4.01 24.49
CA ASN A 210 0.48 -3.81 25.80
C ASN A 210 1.90 -3.27 25.61
N LEU A 211 2.05 -1.96 25.71
CA LEU A 211 3.20 -1.27 26.33
C LEU A 211 2.66 -0.13 27.19
#